data_AF-A0A523XIZ5-F1
#
_entry.id   AF-A0A523XIZ5-F1
#
_cell.length_a   1.000
_cell.length_b   1.000
_cell.length_c   1.000
_cell.angle_alpha   90.00
_cell.angle_beta   90.00
_cell.angle_gamma   90.00
#
_symmetry.space_group_name_H-M   'P 1'
#
loop_
_entity.id
_entity.type
_entity.pdbx_description
1 polymer ?
#
loop_
_entity_poly.entity_id
_entity_poly.type
_entity_poly.pdbx_seq_one_letter_code
_entity_poly.pdbx_strand_id
1 'polypeptide(L)'
;MALNKPFRKCSHSDRGGKIRYRHLAWKPFLILILLLVANLTGYAFQRPGHTISSPPYGFQLHEIPEEQANALKWKYPGWCGTWNSLSGTIHRAVGSSLPLAVGNITEENVEKIARRFVQENQEIFKVSGEDLRLLRAIRRSGKWFVVFDRYFKGVRVWDGRDEAGRVVSSGIYFCRLTTDNFSATVKMVRMR
;
A
#
# COMPACT_ATOMS: atom_id res chain seq x y z
N MET A 1 33.68 6.86 -11.73
CA MET A 1 32.38 7.23 -12.33
C MET A 1 31.58 5.96 -12.57
N ALA A 2 30.68 5.59 -11.64
CA ALA A 2 29.83 4.42 -11.79
C ALA A 2 28.53 4.84 -12.50
N LEU A 3 28.24 4.22 -13.65
CA LEU A 3 27.03 4.47 -14.43
C LEU A 3 25.78 4.00 -13.67
N ASN A 4 24.90 4.94 -13.37
CA ASN A 4 23.59 4.69 -12.80
C ASN A 4 22.72 3.96 -13.84
N LYS A 5 22.49 2.65 -13.66
CA LYS A 5 21.62 1.89 -14.57
C LYS A 5 20.16 2.20 -14.24
N PRO A 6 19.32 2.57 -15.22
CA PRO A 6 17.93 2.91 -14.95
C PRO A 6 17.17 1.72 -14.35
N PHE A 7 16.28 2.05 -13.42
CA PHE A 7 15.41 1.13 -12.71
C PHE A 7 14.62 0.26 -13.72
N ARG A 8 14.99 -1.02 -13.87
CA ARG A 8 14.22 -1.94 -14.71
C ARG A 8 12.86 -2.17 -14.05
N LYS A 9 11.79 -1.72 -14.71
CA LYS A 9 10.44 -2.24 -14.44
C LYS A 9 10.52 -3.77 -14.42
N CYS A 10 9.95 -4.40 -13.40
CA CYS A 10 9.82 -5.85 -13.35
C CYS A 10 8.97 -6.29 -14.54
N SER A 11 9.60 -6.59 -15.67
CA SER A 11 8.95 -7.36 -16.72
C SER A 11 8.68 -8.73 -16.11
N HIS A 12 7.41 -9.09 -16.04
CA HIS A 12 7.01 -10.47 -15.85
C HIS A 12 7.45 -11.19 -17.14
N SER A 13 8.74 -11.51 -17.26
CA SER A 13 9.21 -12.33 -18.36
C SER A 13 8.63 -13.72 -18.10
N ASP A 14 7.74 -14.15 -18.98
CA ASP A 14 7.42 -15.55 -19.22
C ASP A 14 8.71 -16.35 -19.23
N ARG A 15 9.06 -16.95 -18.09
CA ARG A 15 9.88 -18.13 -18.06
C ARG A 15 8.91 -19.28 -17.83
N GLY A 16 8.62 -20.00 -18.91
CA GLY A 16 7.97 -21.30 -18.94
C GLY A 16 8.77 -22.37 -18.19
N GLY A 17 9.09 -22.12 -16.93
CA GLY A 17 9.56 -23.11 -15.98
C GLY A 17 8.37 -23.88 -15.47
N LYS A 18 8.17 -25.09 -15.99
CA LYS A 18 7.21 -26.07 -15.48
C LYS A 18 7.54 -26.34 -14.00
N ILE A 19 6.84 -25.67 -13.08
CA ILE A 19 6.98 -25.89 -11.64
C ILE A 19 6.43 -27.30 -11.37
N ARG A 20 7.32 -28.30 -11.32
CA ARG A 20 6.98 -29.62 -10.81
C ARG A 20 6.86 -29.52 -9.29
N TYR A 21 5.63 -29.50 -8.78
CA TYR A 21 5.37 -29.73 -7.36
C TYR A 21 5.73 -31.19 -7.06
N ARG A 22 6.94 -31.44 -6.55
CA ARG A 22 7.22 -32.69 -5.84
C ARG A 22 6.41 -32.64 -4.55
N HIS A 23 5.59 -33.68 -4.33
CA HIS A 23 4.89 -33.93 -3.08
C HIS A 23 5.90 -33.97 -1.92
N LEU A 24 6.10 -32.82 -1.28
CA LEU A 24 6.77 -32.72 0.01
C LEU A 24 5.68 -32.46 1.06
N ALA A 25 5.75 -33.24 2.14
CA ALA A 25 4.81 -33.25 3.25
C ALA A 25 4.40 -31.83 3.71
N TRP A 26 3.10 -31.69 3.94
CA TRP A 26 2.40 -30.45 4.30
C TRP A 26 3.02 -29.77 5.53
N LYS A 27 3.81 -28.73 5.31
CA LYS A 27 4.09 -27.69 6.29
C LYS A 27 3.20 -26.48 5.97
N PRO A 28 2.59 -25.80 6.95
CA PRO A 28 1.77 -24.63 6.69
C PRO A 28 2.66 -23.47 6.24
N PHE A 29 2.83 -23.29 4.93
CA PHE A 29 3.48 -22.12 4.36
C PHE A 29 2.47 -20.99 4.19
N LEU A 30 2.67 -19.89 4.92
CA LEU A 30 1.93 -18.66 4.70
C LEU A 30 2.46 -17.98 3.44
N ILE A 31 1.66 -17.94 2.37
CA ILE A 31 1.85 -16.93 1.33
C ILE A 31 1.06 -15.70 1.79
N LEU A 32 1.76 -14.80 2.50
CA LEU A 32 1.25 -13.47 2.81
C LEU A 32 1.31 -12.67 1.50
N ILE A 33 0.26 -12.76 0.69
CA ILE A 33 0.02 -11.73 -0.33
C ILE A 33 -0.45 -10.51 0.47
N LEU A 34 0.53 -9.73 0.91
CA LEU A 34 0.28 -8.41 1.45
C LEU A 34 -0.16 -7.54 0.26
N LEU A 35 -1.44 -7.63 -0.07
CA LEU A 35 -2.12 -6.63 -0.89
C LEU A 35 -2.31 -5.41 0.02
N LEU A 36 -1.18 -4.74 0.31
CA LEU A 36 -1.19 -3.39 0.84
C LEU A 36 -1.62 -2.51 -0.33
N VAL A 37 -2.91 -2.55 -0.64
CA VAL A 37 -3.52 -1.63 -1.59
C VAL A 37 -3.61 -0.30 -0.86
N ALA A 38 -2.48 0.37 -0.75
CA ALA A 38 -2.45 1.82 -0.58
C ALA A 38 -2.90 2.41 -1.93
N ASN A 39 -4.19 2.28 -2.22
CA ASN A 39 -4.83 3.20 -3.15
C ASN A 39 -4.98 4.48 -2.39
N LEU A 40 -4.13 5.47 -2.67
CA LEU A 40 -4.38 6.87 -2.33
C LEU A 40 -3.36 7.75 -3.05
N THR A 41 -3.82 8.29 -4.16
CA THR A 41 -3.43 9.62 -4.62
C THR A 41 -3.62 10.60 -3.45
N GLY A 42 -2.51 11.11 -2.90
CA GLY A 42 -2.55 12.13 -1.85
C GLY A 42 -3.27 13.38 -2.36
N TYR A 43 -4.17 13.92 -1.53
CA TYR A 43 -4.90 15.15 -1.83
C TYR A 43 -4.16 16.37 -1.33
N ALA A 44 -4.13 17.41 -2.16
CA ALA A 44 -3.64 18.73 -1.80
C ALA A 44 -4.66 19.44 -0.88
N PHE A 45 -4.16 20.00 0.21
CA PHE A 45 -4.89 20.82 1.17
C PHE A 45 -4.87 22.27 0.69
N GLN A 46 -6.04 22.83 0.33
CA GLN A 46 -6.18 24.25 0.02
C GLN A 46 -7.17 24.88 1.01
N ARG A 47 -6.71 25.88 1.77
CA ARG A 47 -7.57 26.66 2.67
C ARG A 47 -8.41 27.66 1.86
N PRO A 48 -9.68 27.90 2.21
CA PRO A 48 -10.47 28.96 1.60
C PRO A 48 -10.13 30.30 2.27
N GLY A 49 -9.77 31.33 1.49
CA GLY A 49 -9.66 32.70 2.03
C GLY A 49 -8.78 33.72 1.30
N HIS A 50 -8.01 33.35 0.27
CA HIS A 50 -7.21 34.33 -0.48
C HIS A 50 -7.35 34.13 -1.99
N THR A 51 -7.46 35.25 -2.71
CA THR A 51 -7.43 35.32 -4.18
C THR A 51 -6.13 34.70 -4.69
N ILE A 52 -6.21 33.57 -5.40
CA ILE A 52 -5.05 32.85 -5.92
C ILE A 52 -4.86 33.23 -7.40
N SER A 53 -3.79 33.97 -7.69
CA SER A 53 -3.12 33.89 -8.98
C SER A 53 -2.74 32.42 -9.22
N SER A 54 -3.17 31.83 -10.33
CA SER A 54 -2.86 30.44 -10.71
C SER A 54 -1.42 30.06 -10.36
N PRO A 55 -1.18 29.04 -9.52
CA PRO A 55 0.18 28.60 -9.26
C PRO A 55 0.76 27.98 -10.54
N PRO A 56 2.07 28.12 -10.80
CA PRO A 56 2.74 27.36 -11.83
C PRO A 56 2.86 25.92 -11.32
N TYR A 57 1.82 25.11 -11.50
CA TYR A 57 1.85 23.70 -11.08
C TYR A 57 2.72 22.87 -12.03
N GLY A 58 4.04 22.92 -11.82
CA GLY A 58 4.93 21.85 -12.21
C GLY A 58 4.72 20.68 -11.26
N PHE A 59 3.98 19.65 -11.67
CA PHE A 59 3.98 18.37 -10.96
C PHE A 59 5.40 17.78 -11.09
N GLN A 60 6.23 17.97 -10.07
CA GLN A 60 7.47 17.21 -9.96
C GLN A 60 7.07 15.77 -9.62
N LEU A 61 7.16 14.88 -10.60
CA LEU A 61 7.10 13.45 -10.35
C LEU A 61 8.19 13.12 -9.33
N HIS A 62 7.81 12.55 -8.20
CA HIS A 62 8.81 11.98 -7.32
C HIS A 62 9.42 10.78 -8.04
N GLU A 63 10.72 10.86 -8.30
CA GLU A 63 11.49 9.68 -8.69
C GLU A 63 11.23 8.58 -7.66
N ILE A 64 11.15 7.33 -8.12
CA ILE A 64 10.98 6.18 -7.24
C ILE A 64 12.04 6.30 -6.14
N PRO A 65 11.69 6.34 -4.85
CA PRO A 65 12.69 6.57 -3.83
C PRO A 65 13.65 5.38 -3.81
N GLU A 66 14.82 5.56 -4.42
CA GLU A 66 15.80 4.49 -4.62
C GLU A 66 16.13 3.84 -3.28
N GLU A 67 16.19 4.64 -2.22
CA GLU A 67 16.38 4.20 -0.84
C GLU A 67 15.36 3.13 -0.42
N GLN A 68 14.06 3.36 -0.59
CA GLN A 68 13.03 2.40 -0.17
C GLN A 68 13.02 1.15 -1.05
N ALA A 69 13.24 1.33 -2.35
CA ALA A 69 13.33 0.22 -3.28
C ALA A 69 14.54 -0.68 -2.97
N ASN A 70 15.67 -0.08 -2.61
CA ASN A 70 16.87 -0.79 -2.18
C ASN A 70 16.66 -1.44 -0.81
N ALA A 71 16.00 -0.77 0.13
CA ALA A 71 15.64 -1.33 1.43
C ALA A 71 14.75 -2.59 1.28
N LEU A 72 13.72 -2.53 0.42
CA LEU A 72 12.87 -3.69 0.12
C LEU A 72 13.69 -4.85 -0.46
N LYS A 73 14.53 -4.58 -1.47
CA LYS A 73 15.35 -5.61 -2.13
C LYS A 73 16.38 -6.23 -1.20
N TRP A 74 17.03 -5.42 -0.36
CA TRP A 74 18.04 -5.87 0.58
C TRP A 74 17.43 -6.72 1.69
N LYS A 75 16.34 -6.24 2.31
CA LYS A 75 15.66 -6.93 3.40
C LYS A 75 14.91 -8.18 2.93
N TYR A 76 14.36 -8.14 1.72
CA TYR A 76 13.60 -9.23 1.13
C TYR A 76 14.09 -9.56 -0.29
N PRO A 77 15.19 -10.33 -0.41
CA PRO A 77 15.69 -10.75 -1.71
C PRO A 77 14.63 -11.46 -2.55
N GLY A 78 14.47 -11.03 -3.81
CA GLY A 78 13.47 -11.56 -4.75
C GLY A 78 12.09 -10.92 -4.64
N TRP A 79 11.87 -9.98 -3.71
CA TRP A 79 10.66 -9.16 -3.69
C TRP A 79 10.73 -8.02 -4.72
N CYS A 80 9.57 -7.72 -5.30
CA CYS A 80 9.37 -6.67 -6.28
C CYS A 80 8.32 -5.69 -5.77
N GLY A 81 8.58 -4.39 -5.92
CA GLY A 81 7.65 -3.31 -5.58
C GLY A 81 7.14 -2.57 -6.81
N THR A 82 5.86 -2.21 -6.81
CA THR A 82 5.28 -1.17 -7.68
C THR A 82 5.08 0.07 -6.83
N TRP A 83 5.52 1.23 -7.31
CA TRP A 83 5.56 2.48 -6.54
C TRP A 83 4.54 3.48 -7.08
N ASN A 84 3.96 4.26 -6.18
CA ASN A 84 3.12 5.39 -6.52
C ASN A 84 4.03 6.62 -6.76
N SER A 85 4.09 7.11 -7.99
CA SER A 85 4.96 8.23 -8.38
C SER A 85 4.58 9.58 -7.76
N LEU A 86 3.36 9.71 -7.24
CA LEU A 86 2.89 10.95 -6.60
C LEU A 86 3.28 11.00 -5.12
N SER A 87 3.14 9.88 -4.41
CA SER A 87 3.41 9.80 -2.97
C SER A 87 4.79 9.26 -2.63
N GLY A 88 5.50 8.70 -3.60
CA GLY A 88 6.72 7.94 -3.38
C GLY A 88 6.52 6.65 -2.59
N THR A 89 5.30 6.27 -2.20
CA THR A 89 5.07 5.06 -1.39
C THR A 89 4.88 3.83 -2.25
N ILE A 90 5.15 2.65 -1.68
CA ILE A 90 4.88 1.39 -2.36
C ILE A 90 3.37 1.19 -2.53
N HIS A 91 2.93 0.99 -3.76
CA HIS A 91 1.55 0.67 -4.10
C HIS A 91 1.27 -0.83 -4.02
N ARG A 92 2.28 -1.67 -4.32
CA ARG A 92 2.19 -3.13 -4.23
C ARG A 92 3.57 -3.73 -4.02
N ALA A 93 3.68 -4.74 -3.16
CA ALA A 93 4.88 -5.55 -3.03
C ALA A 93 4.52 -7.03 -3.25
N VAL A 94 5.34 -7.77 -3.98
CA VAL A 94 5.14 -9.21 -4.23
C VAL A 94 6.49 -9.91 -4.16
N GLY A 95 6.54 -11.03 -3.46
CA GLY A 95 7.71 -11.90 -3.45
C GLY A 95 7.42 -13.23 -2.77
N SER A 96 8.49 -13.94 -2.42
CA SER A 96 8.42 -15.23 -1.73
C SER A 96 7.77 -15.12 -0.35
N SER A 97 7.12 -16.20 0.09
CA SER A 97 6.59 -16.34 1.44
C SER A 97 7.64 -16.00 2.49
N LEU A 98 7.24 -15.22 3.49
CA LEU A 98 8.10 -14.92 4.63
C LEU A 98 7.78 -15.89 5.77
N PRO A 99 8.78 -16.57 6.34
CA PRO A 99 8.59 -17.31 7.57
C PRO A 99 8.36 -16.28 8.69
N LEU A 100 7.15 -16.26 9.24
CA LEU A 100 6.87 -15.47 10.44
C LEU A 100 7.25 -16.35 11.63
N ALA A 101 8.10 -15.86 12.53
CA ALA A 101 8.57 -16.57 13.72
C ALA A 101 7.49 -16.67 14.80
N VAL A 102 6.33 -17.17 14.42
CA VAL A 102 5.12 -17.34 15.22
C VAL A 102 4.59 -18.73 14.93
N GLY A 103 3.90 -19.32 15.90
CA GLY A 103 3.27 -20.63 15.75
C GLY A 103 2.13 -20.62 14.72
N ASN A 104 1.08 -21.41 14.96
CA ASN A 104 -0.05 -21.46 14.05
C ASN A 104 -0.73 -20.08 13.93
N ILE A 105 -0.95 -19.63 12.69
CA ILE A 105 -1.64 -18.38 12.40
C ILE A 105 -3.14 -18.66 12.38
N THR A 106 -3.85 -18.06 13.33
CA THR A 106 -5.28 -18.22 13.59
C THR A 106 -6.01 -16.90 13.36
N GLU A 107 -7.34 -16.93 13.40
CA GLU A 107 -8.15 -15.71 13.22
C GLU A 107 -7.87 -14.69 14.33
N GLU A 108 -7.60 -15.16 15.55
CA GLU A 108 -7.37 -14.33 16.72
C GLU A 108 -6.01 -13.60 16.69
N ASN A 109 -5.02 -14.14 15.96
CA ASN A 109 -3.66 -13.59 15.96
C ASN A 109 -3.23 -12.97 14.62
N VAL A 110 -3.95 -13.23 13.52
CA VAL A 110 -3.55 -12.81 12.17
C VAL A 110 -3.42 -11.29 12.04
N GLU A 111 -4.32 -10.52 12.68
CA GLU A 111 -4.24 -9.06 12.67
C GLU A 111 -2.96 -8.58 13.35
N LYS A 112 -2.70 -9.04 14.58
CA LYS A 112 -1.54 -8.65 15.38
C LYS A 112 -0.24 -8.95 14.64
N ILE A 113 -0.17 -10.12 14.00
CA ILE A 113 0.98 -10.56 13.21
C ILE A 113 1.18 -9.65 11.99
N ALA A 114 0.11 -9.38 11.22
CA ALA A 114 0.20 -8.52 10.04
C ALA A 114 0.55 -7.06 10.39
N ARG A 115 -0.01 -6.53 11.48
CA ARG A 115 0.30 -5.19 11.99
C ARG A 115 1.76 -5.07 12.43
N ARG A 116 2.25 -6.07 13.18
CA ARG A 116 3.65 -6.16 13.58
C ARG A 116 4.58 -6.16 12.36
N PHE A 117 4.24 -6.93 11.33
CA PHE A 117 5.01 -6.94 10.09
C PHE A 117 5.11 -5.55 9.44
N VAL A 118 4.01 -4.79 9.37
CA VAL A 118 4.05 -3.42 8.82
C VAL A 118 4.90 -2.50 9.70
N GLN A 119 4.76 -2.61 11.03
CA GLN A 119 5.51 -1.79 11.98
C GLN A 119 7.02 -2.05 11.93
N GLU A 120 7.45 -3.31 11.82
CA GLU A 120 8.86 -3.71 11.64
C GLU A 120 9.44 -3.30 10.27
N ASN A 121 8.62 -2.75 9.37
CA ASN A 121 8.97 -2.33 8.03
C ASN A 121 8.45 -0.92 7.71
N GLN A 122 8.22 -0.10 8.73
CA GLN A 122 7.69 1.26 8.59
C GLN A 122 8.57 2.12 7.67
N GLU A 123 9.88 1.87 7.63
CA GLU A 123 10.83 2.52 6.74
C GLU A 123 10.54 2.27 5.25
N ILE A 124 10.09 1.06 4.92
CA ILE A 124 9.72 0.64 3.56
C ILE A 124 8.29 1.12 3.23
N PHE A 125 7.34 0.89 4.13
CA PHE A 125 5.92 1.15 3.86
C PHE A 125 5.49 2.60 4.10
N LYS A 126 6.27 3.37 4.88
CA LYS A 126 5.94 4.75 5.33
C LYS A 126 4.55 4.87 5.95
N VAL A 127 4.13 3.82 6.66
CA VAL A 127 2.85 3.77 7.40
C VAL A 127 3.13 3.21 8.79
N SER A 128 2.66 3.91 9.83
CA SER A 128 2.72 3.42 11.20
C SER A 128 1.69 2.31 11.41
N GLY A 129 2.03 1.31 12.23
CA GLY A 129 1.07 0.30 12.67
C GLY A 129 -0.13 0.92 13.40
N GLU A 130 0.02 2.07 14.06
CA GLU A 130 -1.06 2.76 14.80
C GLU A 130 -2.10 3.41 13.88
N ASP A 131 -1.67 3.80 12.68
CA ASP A 131 -2.48 4.40 11.62
C ASP A 131 -3.33 3.36 10.87
N LEU A 132 -3.25 2.08 11.23
CA LEU A 132 -3.99 1.01 10.58
C LEU A 132 -5.20 0.56 11.41
N ARG A 133 -6.31 0.27 10.74
CA ARG A 133 -7.47 -0.40 11.34
C ARG A 133 -7.84 -1.60 10.50
N LEU A 134 -8.05 -2.75 11.12
CA LEU A 134 -8.39 -3.96 10.38
C LEU A 134 -9.73 -3.75 9.68
N LEU A 135 -9.72 -3.86 8.36
CA LEU A 135 -10.95 -3.86 7.55
C LEU A 135 -11.46 -5.28 7.36
N ARG A 136 -10.55 -6.22 7.07
CA ARG A 136 -10.91 -7.62 6.80
C ARG A 136 -9.73 -8.56 6.98
N ALA A 137 -9.95 -9.70 7.61
CA ALA A 137 -9.05 -10.84 7.58
C ALA A 137 -9.81 -12.06 7.05
N ILE A 138 -9.37 -12.65 5.95
CA ILE A 138 -10.01 -13.84 5.37
C ILE A 138 -8.97 -14.90 5.01
N ARG A 139 -9.32 -16.17 5.24
CA ARG A 139 -8.51 -17.31 4.82
C ARG A 139 -9.05 -17.89 3.51
N ARG A 140 -8.21 -17.96 2.48
CA ARG A 140 -8.55 -18.57 1.17
C ARG A 140 -7.37 -19.39 0.65
N SER A 141 -7.64 -20.63 0.24
CA SER A 141 -6.62 -21.57 -0.28
C SER A 141 -5.40 -21.71 0.64
N GLY A 142 -5.64 -21.83 1.95
CA GLY A 142 -4.59 -21.97 2.97
C GLY A 142 -3.84 -20.66 3.32
N LYS A 143 -4.18 -19.53 2.69
CA LYS A 143 -3.50 -18.24 2.88
C LYS A 143 -4.40 -17.25 3.62
N TRP A 144 -3.80 -16.43 4.46
CA TRP A 144 -4.46 -15.29 5.07
C TRP A 144 -4.31 -14.05 4.21
N PHE A 145 -5.43 -13.37 3.99
CA PHE A 145 -5.49 -12.06 3.35
C PHE A 145 -5.97 -11.06 4.40
N VAL A 146 -5.09 -10.15 4.79
CA VAL A 146 -5.37 -9.11 5.78
C VAL A 146 -5.39 -7.77 5.06
N VAL A 147 -6.50 -7.05 5.22
CA VAL A 147 -6.74 -5.74 4.62
C VAL A 147 -6.93 -4.75 5.75
N PHE A 148 -6.19 -3.65 5.70
CA PHE A 148 -6.30 -2.56 6.65
C PHE A 148 -6.81 -1.30 5.95
N ASP A 149 -7.65 -0.55 6.64
CA ASP A 149 -7.86 0.87 6.35
C ASP A 149 -6.71 1.69 6.96
N ARG A 150 -6.32 2.76 6.27
CA ARG A 150 -5.35 3.73 6.77
C ARG A 150 -6.07 4.93 7.37
N TYR A 151 -5.52 5.45 8.45
CA TYR A 151 -5.90 6.68 9.12
C TYR A 151 -4.70 7.64 9.15
N PHE A 152 -4.96 8.93 9.19
CA PHE A 152 -3.96 9.96 9.42
C PHE A 152 -4.52 10.95 10.42
N LYS A 153 -3.89 11.06 11.59
CA LYS A 153 -4.39 11.89 12.72
C LYS A 153 -5.86 11.62 13.05
N GLY A 154 -6.24 10.34 13.08
CA GLY A 154 -7.61 9.91 13.40
C GLY A 154 -8.62 10.02 12.25
N VAL A 155 -8.23 10.52 11.07
CA VAL A 155 -9.12 10.64 9.91
C VAL A 155 -8.84 9.50 8.92
N ARG A 156 -9.86 8.75 8.52
CA ARG A 156 -9.74 7.69 7.51
C ARG A 156 -9.27 8.29 6.19
N VAL A 157 -8.22 7.70 5.62
CA VAL A 157 -7.71 8.12 4.31
C VAL A 157 -8.53 7.42 3.23
N TRP A 158 -9.08 8.19 2.26
CA TRP A 158 -10.04 7.66 1.29
C TRP A 158 -9.41 6.84 0.15
N ASP A 159 -9.66 5.53 0.11
CA ASP A 159 -9.01 4.61 -0.84
C ASP A 159 -9.52 4.68 -2.31
N GLY A 160 -10.32 5.68 -2.65
CA GLY A 160 -10.89 5.82 -3.98
C GLY A 160 -12.02 4.82 -4.27
N ARG A 161 -12.68 4.28 -3.23
CA ARG A 161 -13.88 3.46 -3.35
C ARG A 161 -15.10 4.13 -2.74
N ASP A 162 -16.28 3.77 -3.23
CA ASP A 162 -17.55 4.17 -2.61
C ASP A 162 -17.89 3.31 -1.39
N GLU A 163 -19.04 3.58 -0.77
CA GLU A 163 -19.55 2.86 0.40
C GLU A 163 -19.80 1.37 0.13
N ALA A 164 -20.06 1.00 -1.13
CA ALA A 164 -20.21 -0.38 -1.56
C ALA A 164 -18.86 -1.07 -1.87
N GLY A 165 -17.74 -0.38 -1.65
CA GLY A 165 -16.39 -0.88 -1.94
C GLY A 165 -16.05 -0.93 -3.44
N ARG A 166 -16.84 -0.28 -4.30
CA ARG A 166 -16.59 -0.20 -5.74
C ARG A 166 -15.61 0.92 -6.03
N VAL A 167 -14.66 0.68 -6.93
CA VAL A 167 -13.72 1.72 -7.35
C VAL A 167 -14.48 2.80 -8.12
N VAL A 168 -14.40 4.05 -7.68
CA VAL A 168 -15.07 5.15 -8.37
C VAL A 168 -14.33 5.53 -9.67
N SER A 169 -14.94 6.33 -10.54
CA SER A 169 -14.31 6.81 -11.78
C SER A 169 -13.17 7.80 -11.50
N SER A 170 -12.41 8.18 -12.53
CA SER A 170 -11.54 9.36 -12.41
C SER A 170 -12.42 10.61 -12.43
N GLY A 171 -12.08 11.64 -11.64
CA GLY A 171 -12.90 12.84 -11.56
C GLY A 171 -12.65 13.67 -10.31
N ILE A 172 -13.47 14.71 -10.17
CA ILE A 172 -13.51 15.59 -9.01
C ILE A 172 -14.55 15.05 -8.03
N TYR A 173 -14.16 14.92 -6.77
CA TYR A 173 -14.96 14.48 -5.64
C TYR A 173 -14.94 15.56 -4.56
N PHE A 174 -16.00 15.61 -3.76
CA PHE A 174 -16.04 16.48 -2.59
C PHE A 174 -16.13 15.59 -1.36
N CYS A 175 -15.12 15.66 -0.49
CA CYS A 175 -15.19 15.06 0.84
C CYS A 175 -15.76 16.08 1.80
N ARG A 176 -16.83 15.75 2.51
CA ARG A 176 -17.34 16.57 3.60
C ARG A 176 -17.07 15.87 4.93
N LEU A 177 -16.31 16.52 5.79
CA LEU A 177 -16.15 16.14 7.19
C LEU A 177 -17.22 16.91 7.99
N THR A 178 -18.01 16.20 8.80
CA THR A 178 -19.06 16.81 9.63
C THR A 178 -18.97 16.27 11.06
N THR A 179 -19.15 17.18 12.01
CA THR A 179 -19.31 16.94 13.46
C THR A 179 -20.47 17.83 13.94
N ASP A 180 -20.89 17.70 15.19
CA ASP A 180 -22.04 18.45 15.73
C ASP A 180 -21.94 19.97 15.51
N ASN A 181 -20.74 20.55 15.63
CA ASN A 181 -20.52 22.00 15.56
C ASN A 181 -19.56 22.43 14.42
N PHE A 182 -19.13 21.52 13.54
CA PHE A 182 -18.15 21.83 12.49
C PHE A 182 -18.41 21.03 11.22
N SER A 183 -18.30 21.70 10.08
CA SER A 183 -18.35 21.08 8.75
C SER A 183 -17.27 21.68 7.85
N ALA A 184 -16.51 20.82 7.16
CA ALA A 184 -15.54 21.23 6.17
C ALA A 184 -15.68 20.39 4.90
N THR A 185 -15.60 21.03 3.74
CA THR A 185 -15.63 20.36 2.44
C THR A 185 -14.30 20.55 1.73
N VAL A 186 -13.71 19.45 1.25
CA VAL A 186 -12.44 19.43 0.53
C VAL A 186 -12.66 18.84 -0.86
N LYS A 187 -12.19 19.56 -1.87
CA LYS A 187 -12.14 19.08 -3.26
C LYS A 187 -11.01 18.06 -3.40
N MET A 188 -11.35 16.91 -3.96
CA MET A 188 -10.48 15.77 -4.18
C MET A 188 -10.46 15.45 -5.68
N VAL A 189 -9.28 15.29 -6.28
CA VAL A 189 -9.14 14.82 -7.68
C VAL A 189 -8.57 13.39 -7.72
N ARG A 190 -9.33 12.45 -8.27
CA ARG A 190 -8.86 11.09 -8.53
C ARG A 190 -8.49 10.95 -10.01
N MET A 191 -7.26 10.54 -10.29
CA MET A 191 -6.75 10.25 -11.64
C MET A 191 -6.40 8.76 -11.74
N ARG A 192 -6.51 8.17 -12.94
CA ARG A 192 -6.11 6.79 -13.24
C ARG A 192 -4.95 6.80 -14.22
#